data_AF-A0A7Z0N4S5-F1
#
_entry.id   AF-A0A7Z0N4S5-F1
#
_cell.length_a   1.000
_cell.length_b   1.000
_cell.length_c   1.000
_cell.angle_alpha   90.00
_cell.angle_beta   90.00
_cell.angle_gamma   90.00
#
_symmetry.space_group_name_H-M   'P 1'
#
loop_
_entity.id
_entity.type
_entity.pdbx_description
1 polymer ?
#
loop_
_entity_poly.entity_id
_entity_poly.type
_entity_poly.pdbx_seq_one_letter_code
_entity_poly.pdbx_strand_id
1 'polypeptide(L)'
;MHRHGTPITLNDLIYSIIPNLNSAEKLVFATLESLIEAASNPLDILKRTDQRKAFGLEVHRIRINLEHLLDRYRTELEAVLRSEGEYIGPVVEPDAQEADAILSAVDIYVHVCAFQRGERPHPVPGRESMSRQRV
;
A
#
# COMPACT_ATOMS: atom_id res chain seq x y z
N MET A 1 3.17 7.13 -12.08
CA MET A 1 3.32 7.62 -10.68
C MET A 1 2.23 8.65 -10.43
N HIS A 2 1.14 8.26 -9.78
CA HIS A 2 0.01 9.14 -9.53
C HIS A 2 0.37 10.11 -8.40
N ARG A 3 0.37 11.42 -8.70
CA ARG A 3 0.56 12.48 -7.71
C ARG A 3 -0.77 12.74 -7.00
N HIS A 4 -0.72 13.13 -5.72
CA HIS A 4 -1.89 13.60 -4.97
C HIS A 4 -2.75 14.56 -5.82
N GLY A 5 -4.03 14.24 -5.99
CA GLY A 5 -4.98 15.01 -6.80
C GLY A 5 -5.15 14.57 -8.26
N THR A 6 -4.43 13.53 -8.71
CA THR A 6 -4.73 12.90 -10.00
C THR A 6 -5.99 12.06 -9.86
N PRO A 7 -7.02 12.24 -10.71
CA PRO A 7 -8.19 11.35 -10.71
C PRO A 7 -7.74 9.90 -10.91
N ILE A 8 -8.22 9.01 -10.05
CA ILE A 8 -7.91 7.57 -10.13
C ILE A 8 -9.10 6.90 -10.80
N THR A 9 -8.84 6.10 -11.81
CA THR A 9 -9.86 5.33 -12.52
C THR A 9 -10.01 3.94 -11.91
N LEU A 10 -11.15 3.29 -12.18
CA LEU A 10 -11.35 1.91 -11.76
C LEU A 10 -10.29 0.97 -12.37
N ASN A 11 -9.88 1.23 -13.62
CA ASN A 11 -8.78 0.52 -14.26
C ASN A 11 -7.43 0.71 -13.54
N ASP A 12 -7.09 1.92 -13.09
CA ASP A 12 -5.87 2.17 -12.31
C ASP A 12 -5.84 1.32 -11.02
N LEU A 13 -6.98 1.17 -10.34
CA LEU A 13 -7.07 0.32 -9.16
C LEU A 13 -6.76 -1.15 -9.48
N ILE A 14 -7.41 -1.68 -10.51
CA ILE A 14 -7.37 -3.10 -10.88
C ILE A 14 -6.02 -3.50 -11.46
N TYR A 15 -5.48 -2.68 -12.35
CA TYR A 15 -4.31 -3.04 -13.16
C TYR A 15 -3.01 -2.41 -12.67
N SER A 16 -3.08 -1.44 -11.75
CA SER A 16 -1.88 -0.81 -11.19
C SER A 16 -1.81 -0.93 -9.67
N ILE A 17 -2.74 -0.30 -8.95
CA ILE A 17 -2.60 -0.10 -7.49
C ILE A 17 -2.65 -1.43 -6.74
N ILE A 18 -3.65 -2.27 -6.99
CA ILE A 18 -3.79 -3.58 -6.30
C ILE A 18 -2.64 -4.52 -6.68
N PRO A 19 -2.27 -4.72 -7.96
CA PRO A 19 -1.12 -5.54 -8.32
C PRO A 19 0.21 -5.05 -7.72
N ASN A 20 0.41 -3.73 -7.66
CA ASN A 20 1.60 -3.13 -7.05
C ASN A 20 1.66 -3.36 -5.54
N LEU A 21 0.53 -3.18 -4.84
CA LEU A 21 0.41 -3.53 -3.42
C LEU A 21 0.72 -5.00 -3.18
N ASN A 22 0.14 -5.91 -3.97
CA ASN A 22 0.38 -7.35 -3.86
C ASN A 22 1.86 -7.70 -4.02
N SER A 23 2.55 -7.07 -4.97
CA SER A 23 3.97 -7.29 -5.22
C SER A 23 4.84 -6.75 -4.09
N ALA A 24 4.52 -5.55 -3.60
CA ALA A 24 5.21 -4.93 -2.48
C ALA A 24 5.05 -5.74 -1.18
N GLU A 25 3.83 -6.19 -0.88
CA GLU A 25 3.52 -7.04 0.27
C GLU A 25 4.37 -8.32 0.26
N LYS A 26 4.40 -9.03 -0.87
CA LYS A 26 5.21 -10.25 -1.03
C LYS A 26 6.68 -10.00 -0.75
N LEU A 27 7.26 -8.92 -1.29
CA LEU A 27 8.66 -8.61 -1.07
C LEU A 27 8.96 -8.27 0.39
N VAL A 28 8.12 -7.44 1.03
CA VAL A 28 8.30 -7.05 2.43
C VAL A 28 8.22 -8.28 3.33
N PHE A 29 7.23 -9.15 3.11
CA PHE A 29 7.09 -10.37 3.89
C PHE A 29 8.27 -11.32 3.69
N ALA A 30 8.68 -11.59 2.46
CA ALA A 30 9.84 -12.43 2.18
C ALA A 30 11.11 -11.88 2.84
N THR A 31 11.30 -10.55 2.79
CA THR A 31 12.45 -9.89 3.42
C THR A 31 12.42 -10.03 4.95
N LEU A 32 11.28 -9.76 5.59
CA LEU A 32 11.15 -9.91 7.04
C LEU A 32 11.32 -11.36 7.49
N GLU A 33 10.81 -12.32 6.72
CA GLU A 33 10.98 -13.74 6.98
C GLU A 33 12.45 -14.16 6.90
N SER A 34 13.16 -13.79 5.83
CA SER A 34 14.61 -14.03 5.72
C SER A 34 15.41 -13.37 6.85
N LEU A 35 15.03 -12.17 7.29
CA LEU A 35 15.70 -11.49 8.41
C LEU A 35 15.43 -12.18 9.76
N ILE A 36 14.24 -12.75 9.95
CA ILE A 36 13.89 -13.54 11.15
C ILE A 36 14.71 -14.83 11.16
N GLU A 37 14.76 -15.55 10.03
CA GLU A 37 15.49 -16.81 9.90
C GLU A 37 17.00 -16.65 10.10
N ALA A 38 17.58 -15.54 9.62
CA ALA A 38 19.01 -15.25 9.76
C ALA A 38 19.40 -14.69 11.15
N ALA A 39 18.44 -14.24 11.95
CA ALA A 39 18.73 -13.60 13.23
C ALA A 39 19.09 -14.63 14.32
N SER A 40 20.24 -14.46 14.96
CA SER A 40 20.63 -15.28 16.13
C SER A 40 20.27 -14.63 17.47
N ASN A 41 19.99 -13.32 17.47
CA ASN A 41 19.62 -12.56 18.65
C ASN A 41 18.10 -12.61 18.88
N PRO A 42 17.63 -13.11 20.04
CA PRO A 42 16.19 -13.18 20.35
C PRO A 42 15.46 -11.84 20.27
N LEU A 43 16.13 -10.72 20.59
CA LEU A 43 15.52 -9.39 20.50
C LEU A 43 15.29 -8.95 19.05
N ASP A 44 16.18 -9.32 18.14
CA ASP A 44 16.02 -9.03 16.72
C ASP A 44 14.89 -9.87 16.12
N ILE A 45 14.81 -11.16 16.47
CA ILE A 45 13.70 -12.04 16.09
C ILE A 45 12.36 -11.43 16.52
N LEU A 46 12.25 -11.03 17.79
CA LEU A 46 11.04 -10.42 18.35
C LEU A 46 10.66 -9.16 17.57
N LYS A 47 11.63 -8.23 17.40
CA LYS A 47 11.41 -6.97 16.68
C LYS A 47 10.93 -7.21 15.25
N ARG A 48 11.56 -8.12 14.49
CA ARG A 48 11.16 -8.41 13.11
C ARG A 48 9.80 -9.09 13.03
N THR A 49 9.50 -9.97 14.00
CA THR A 49 8.19 -10.60 14.11
C THR A 49 7.08 -9.59 14.35
N ASP A 50 7.32 -8.60 15.22
CA ASP A 50 6.35 -7.54 15.48
C ASP A 50 6.18 -6.61 14.27
N GLN A 51 7.27 -6.29 13.56
CA GLN A 51 7.21 -5.56 12.29
C GLN A 51 6.35 -6.30 11.25
N ARG A 52 6.54 -7.62 11.12
CA ARG A 52 5.75 -8.46 10.22
C ARG A 52 4.26 -8.42 10.56
N LYS A 53 3.90 -8.54 11.84
CA LYS A 53 2.51 -8.46 12.29
C LYS A 53 1.90 -7.08 12.02
N ALA A 54 2.62 -6.01 12.37
CA ALA A 54 2.14 -4.65 12.17
C ALA A 54 1.88 -4.35 10.68
N PHE A 55 2.82 -4.73 9.81
CA PHE A 55 2.66 -4.56 8.37
C PHE A 55 1.50 -5.39 7.82
N GLY A 56 1.32 -6.63 8.29
CA GLY A 56 0.17 -7.46 7.88
C GLY A 56 -1.18 -6.85 8.25
N LEU A 57 -1.29 -6.22 9.43
CA LEU A 57 -2.51 -5.51 9.84
C LEU A 57 -2.78 -4.27 8.98
N GLU A 58 -1.72 -3.52 8.63
CA GLU A 58 -1.83 -2.37 7.73
C GLU A 58 -2.33 -2.79 6.34
N VAL A 59 -1.72 -3.81 5.73
CA VAL A 59 -2.15 -4.33 4.43
C VAL A 59 -3.57 -4.88 4.49
N HIS A 60 -3.94 -5.56 5.57
CA HIS A 60 -5.31 -6.06 5.75
C HIS A 60 -6.33 -4.91 5.80
N ARG A 61 -6.03 -3.83 6.54
CA ARG A 61 -6.89 -2.63 6.58
C ARG A 61 -7.03 -1.99 5.19
N ILE A 62 -5.94 -1.90 4.43
CA ILE A 62 -5.97 -1.39 3.06
C ILE A 62 -6.89 -2.24 2.20
N ARG A 63 -6.74 -3.57 2.24
CA ARG A 63 -7.55 -4.51 1.44
C ARG A 63 -9.04 -4.38 1.70
N ILE A 64 -9.48 -4.34 2.97
CA ILE A 64 -10.90 -4.19 3.32
C ILE A 64 -11.50 -2.92 2.69
N ASN A 65 -10.77 -1.81 2.72
CA ASN A 65 -11.26 -0.55 2.15
C ASN A 65 -11.25 -0.56 0.62
N LEU A 66 -10.24 -1.18 -0.01
CA LEU A 66 -10.24 -1.35 -1.47
C LEU A 66 -11.35 -2.31 -1.93
N GLU A 67 -11.63 -3.37 -1.19
CA GLU A 67 -12.73 -4.30 -1.47
C GLU A 67 -14.08 -3.58 -1.37
N HIS A 68 -14.30 -2.81 -0.30
CA HIS A 68 -15.51 -2.00 -0.17
C HIS A 68 -15.68 -1.01 -1.33
N LEU A 69 -14.60 -0.34 -1.73
CA LEU A 69 -14.62 0.56 -2.88
C LEU A 69 -14.99 -0.18 -4.16
N LEU A 70 -14.37 -1.33 -4.43
CA LEU A 70 -14.66 -2.13 -5.62
C LEU A 70 -16.11 -2.64 -5.64
N ASP A 71 -16.66 -3.02 -4.49
CA ASP A 71 -18.05 -3.46 -4.36
C ASP A 71 -19.04 -2.36 -4.75
N ARG A 72 -18.73 -1.09 -4.46
CA ARG A 72 -19.53 0.07 -4.90
C ARG A 72 -19.57 0.23 -6.42
N TYR A 73 -18.52 -0.22 -7.12
CA TYR A 73 -18.37 -0.15 -8.58
C TYR A 73 -18.52 -1.52 -9.26
N ARG A 74 -19.20 -2.48 -8.62
CA ARG A 74 -19.25 -3.87 -9.09
C ARG A 74 -19.72 -4.02 -10.54
N THR A 75 -20.70 -3.22 -10.99
CA THR A 75 -21.21 -3.30 -12.37
C THR A 75 -20.17 -2.84 -13.39
N GLU A 76 -19.47 -1.75 -13.09
CA GLU A 76 -18.39 -1.20 -13.92
C GLU A 76 -17.14 -2.09 -13.86
N LEU A 77 -16.87 -2.69 -12.71
CA LEU A 77 -15.76 -3.63 -12.50
C LEU A 77 -15.87 -4.80 -13.46
N GLU A 78 -17.05 -5.40 -13.62
CA GLU A 78 -17.25 -6.46 -14.60
C GLU A 78 -16.99 -5.99 -16.04
N ALA A 79 -17.38 -4.76 -16.38
CA ALA A 79 -17.13 -4.21 -17.71
C ALA A 79 -15.64 -4.00 -17.97
N VAL A 80 -14.90 -3.49 -16.98
CA VAL A 80 -13.45 -3.34 -17.05
C VAL A 80 -12.77 -4.70 -17.20
N LEU A 81 -13.14 -5.69 -16.39
CA LEU A 81 -12.58 -7.04 -16.45
C LEU A 81 -12.85 -7.74 -17.80
N ARG A 82 -14.07 -7.60 -18.35
CA ARG A 82 -14.42 -8.17 -19.67
C ARG A 82 -13.66 -7.51 -20.82
N SER A 83 -13.26 -6.25 -20.67
CA SER A 83 -12.49 -5.52 -21.67
C SER A 83 -10.99 -5.78 -21.61
N GLU A 84 -10.53 -6.61 -20.67
CA GLU A 84 -9.10 -6.86 -20.43
C GLU A 84 -8.27 -5.58 -20.24
N GLY A 85 -8.89 -4.53 -19.72
CA GLY A 85 -8.26 -3.24 -19.45
C GLY A 85 -8.34 -2.22 -20.59
N GLU A 86 -8.97 -2.53 -21.73
CA GLU A 86 -9.25 -1.54 -22.79
C GLU A 86 -10.28 -0.51 -22.33
N TYR A 87 -11.26 -0.92 -21.53
CA TYR A 87 -12.18 -0.01 -20.88
C TYR A 87 -11.55 0.52 -19.59
N ILE A 88 -11.36 1.83 -19.54
CA ILE A 88 -10.76 2.54 -18.40
C ILE A 88 -11.72 2.58 -17.20
N GLY A 89 -13.03 2.53 -17.43
CA GLY A 89 -14.02 2.66 -16.38
C GLY A 89 -14.15 4.09 -15.83
N PRO A 90 -15.04 4.29 -14.84
CA PRO A 90 -15.25 5.59 -14.23
C PRO A 90 -14.04 6.02 -13.38
N VAL A 91 -13.94 7.34 -13.16
CA VAL A 91 -13.14 7.88 -12.06
C VAL A 91 -13.81 7.46 -10.74
N VAL A 92 -13.02 6.92 -9.81
CA VAL A 92 -13.55 6.51 -8.50
C VAL A 92 -13.70 7.70 -7.57
N GLU A 93 -14.74 7.65 -6.74
CA GLU A 93 -15.03 8.64 -5.71
C GLU A 93 -14.92 7.97 -4.33
N PRO A 94 -13.68 7.83 -3.82
CA PRO A 94 -13.45 7.18 -2.54
C PRO A 94 -13.91 8.06 -1.38
N ASP A 95 -14.41 7.42 -0.32
CA ASP A 95 -14.56 8.07 0.97
C ASP A 95 -13.19 8.30 1.65
N ALA A 96 -13.19 8.87 2.86
CA ALA A 96 -11.95 9.19 3.56
C ALA A 96 -11.07 7.96 3.87
N GLN A 97 -11.68 6.82 4.18
CA GLN A 97 -10.94 5.60 4.53
C GLN A 97 -10.44 4.88 3.28
N GLU A 98 -11.26 4.86 2.22
CA GLU A 98 -10.88 4.34 0.91
C GLU A 98 -9.75 5.17 0.28
N ALA A 99 -9.81 6.50 0.41
CA ALA A 99 -8.76 7.39 -0.08
C ALA A 99 -7.44 7.17 0.68
N ASP A 100 -7.49 7.04 2.02
CA ASP A 100 -6.34 6.68 2.85
C ASP A 100 -5.74 5.33 2.44
N ALA A 101 -6.59 4.34 2.13
CA ALA A 101 -6.16 3.02 1.68
C ALA A 101 -5.43 3.07 0.33
N ILE A 102 -5.95 3.84 -0.64
CA ILE A 102 -5.30 4.02 -1.94
C ILE A 102 -3.94 4.69 -1.79
N LEU A 103 -3.87 5.77 -1.00
CA LEU A 103 -2.61 6.48 -0.75
C LEU A 103 -1.59 5.57 -0.07
N SER A 104 -2.01 4.84 0.96
CA SER A 104 -1.14 3.91 1.68
C SER A 104 -0.63 2.79 0.77
N ALA A 105 -1.47 2.27 -0.13
CA ALA A 105 -1.05 1.26 -1.11
C ALA A 105 0.03 1.78 -2.07
N VAL A 106 -0.15 3.00 -2.58
CA VAL A 106 0.84 3.67 -3.44
C VAL A 106 2.14 3.93 -2.68
N ASP A 107 2.06 4.43 -1.45
CA ASP A 107 3.22 4.73 -0.63
C ASP A 107 4.03 3.46 -0.32
N ILE A 108 3.37 2.37 0.07
CA ILE A 108 4.03 1.08 0.31
C ILE A 108 4.82 0.64 -0.93
N TYR A 109 4.20 0.69 -2.11
CA TYR A 109 4.87 0.30 -3.35
C TYR A 109 6.06 1.21 -3.68
N VAL A 110 5.89 2.53 -3.55
CA VAL A 110 6.96 3.50 -3.80
C VAL A 110 8.15 3.26 -2.88
N HIS A 111 7.92 3.03 -1.58
CA HIS A 111 8.97 2.74 -0.61
C HIS A 111 9.70 1.45 -0.94
N VAL A 112 8.97 0.40 -1.32
CA VAL A 112 9.57 -0.87 -1.74
C VAL A 112 10.43 -0.68 -2.97
N CYS A 113 9.96 0.03 -3.99
CA CYS A 113 10.75 0.27 -5.19
C CYS A 113 11.99 1.14 -4.91
N ALA A 114 11.88 2.14 -4.03
CA ALA A 114 13.02 2.94 -3.60
C ALA A 114 14.08 2.06 -2.89
N PHE A 115 13.63 1.20 -1.98
CA PHE A 115 14.49 0.23 -1.30
C PHE A 115 15.21 -0.70 -2.30
N GLN A 116 14.48 -1.25 -3.28
CA GLN A 116 15.06 -2.11 -4.33
C GLN A 116 16.08 -1.38 -5.22
N ARG A 117 15.89 -0.08 -5.48
CA ARG A 117 16.84 0.75 -6.24
C ARG A 117 18.06 1.20 -5.41
N GLY A 118 18.12 0.84 -4.13
CA GLY A 118 19.17 1.31 -3.22
C GLY A 118 19.03 2.78 -2.85
N GLU A 119 17.88 3.40 -3.11
CA GLU A 119 17.58 4.76 -2.67
C GLU A 119 17.36 4.74 -1.15
N ARG A 120 18.08 5.59 -0.42
CA ARG A 120 17.83 5.74 1.02
C ARG A 120 16.44 6.36 1.21
N PRO A 121 15.61 5.85 2.15
CA PRO A 121 14.32 6.46 2.46
C PRO A 121 14.53 7.94 2.77
N HIS A 122 13.91 8.83 2.00
CA HIS A 122 13.80 10.22 2.42
C HIS A 122 12.74 10.28 3.52
N PRO A 123 13.00 10.93 4.67
CA PRO A 123 11.97 11.15 5.67
C PRO A 123 10.82 11.92 5.03
N VAL A 124 9.60 11.40 5.18
CA VAL A 124 8.38 12.07 4.73
C VAL A 124 8.26 13.38 5.53
N PRO A 125 8.27 14.56 4.90
CA PRO A 125 8.02 15.80 5.62
C PRO A 125 6.52 15.83 5.96
N GLY A 126 6.15 15.54 7.21
CA GLY A 126 4.74 15.73 7.61
C GLY A 126 4.20 15.04 8.86
N ARG A 127 4.95 14.21 9.59
CA ARG A 127 4.41 13.58 10.84
C ARG A 127 5.29 13.67 12.08
N GLU A 128 6.39 14.42 12.04
CA GLU A 128 7.23 14.74 13.21
C GLU A 128 7.43 16.25 13.33
N SER A 129 6.36 16.99 13.62
CA SER A 129 6.46 18.38 14.04
C SER A 129 5.24 18.76 14.87
N MET A 130 5.03 18.09 16.00
CA MET A 130 4.25 18.61 17.14
C MET A 130 4.55 17.76 18.38
N SER A 131 5.76 17.88 18.94
CA SER A 131 6.05 17.51 20.34
C SER A 131 7.41 18.06 20.78
N ARG A 132 7.62 19.39 20.66
CA ARG A 132 8.65 20.10 21.44
C ARG A 132 8.23 21.55 21.74
N GLN A 133 7.38 21.69 22.74
CA GLN A 133 7.24 22.87 23.61
C GLN A 133 6.29 22.40 24.74
N ARG A 134 6.54 22.47 26.05
CA ARG A 134 7.42 23.26 26.93
C ARG A 134 7.54 22.46 28.25
N VAL A 135 8.65 22.56 28.97
CA VAL A 135 8.80 23.31 30.24
C VAL A 135 10.26 23.73 30.33
#